data_AF-A0A346T6K0-F1
#
_entry.id   AF-A0A346T6K0-F1
#
_cell.length_a   1.000
_cell.length_b   1.000
_cell.length_c   1.000
_cell.angle_alpha   90.00
_cell.angle_beta   90.00
_cell.angle_gamma   90.00
#
_symmetry.space_group_name_H-M   'P 1'
#
loop_
_entity.id
_entity.type
_entity.pdbx_description
1 polymer ?
#
loop_
_entity_poly.entity_id
_entity_poly.type
_entity_poly.pdbx_seq_one_letter_code
_entity_poly.pdbx_strand_id
1 'polypeptide(L)'
;WKDHLLALDHLKEGISLRAYAQRDPLVEYKRESYELFAEMKERLEQELVRYLMMLEPMSREERLEAEARQRREQERIFAAASAAKEGVDV
;
A
#
# COMPACT_ATOMS: atom_id res chain seq x y z
N TRP A 1 -4.50 -7.90 -3.93
CA TRP A 1 -5.55 -8.86 -3.54
C TRP A 1 -6.95 -8.32 -3.81
N LYS A 2 -7.32 -7.09 -3.39
CA LYS A 2 -8.62 -6.49 -3.76
C LYS A 2 -8.85 -6.47 -5.27
N ASP A 3 -7.85 -6.01 -6.03
CA ASP A 3 -7.92 -5.99 -7.49
C ASP A 3 -8.01 -7.40 -8.08
N HIS A 4 -7.42 -8.40 -7.41
CA HIS A 4 -7.53 -9.80 -7.83
C HIS A 4 -8.94 -10.36 -7.58
N LEU A 5 -9.58 -10.01 -6.47
CA LEU A 5 -10.99 -10.38 -6.24
C LEU A 5 -11.91 -9.74 -7.28
N LEU A 6 -11.71 -8.46 -7.60
CA LEU A 6 -12.45 -7.80 -8.67
C LEU A 6 -12.23 -8.47 -10.02
N ALA A 7 -10.99 -8.87 -10.33
CA ALA A 7 -10.69 -9.63 -11.55
C ALA A 7 -11.38 -11.00 -11.58
N LEU A 8 -11.48 -11.70 -10.45
CA LEU A 8 -12.20 -12.97 -10.34
C LEU A 8 -13.71 -12.80 -10.52
N ASP A 9 -14.28 -11.70 -10.04
CA ASP A 9 -15.69 -11.38 -10.24
C ASP A 9 -16.00 -11.15 -11.74
N HIS A 10 -15.19 -10.32 -12.42
CA HIS A 10 -15.30 -10.14 -13.87
C HIS A 10 -15.08 -11.44 -14.66
N LEU A 11 -14.12 -12.27 -14.22
CA LEU A 11 -13.84 -13.57 -14.83
C LEU A 11 -15.06 -14.50 -14.74
N LYS A 12 -15.73 -14.52 -13.58
CA LYS A 12 -16.93 -15.32 -13.33
C LYS A 12 -18.08 -14.88 -14.24
N GLU A 13 -18.26 -13.58 -14.43
CA GLU A 13 -19.28 -13.03 -15.34
C GLU A 13 -18.97 -13.38 -16.82
N GLY A 14 -17.70 -13.31 -17.24
CA GLY A 14 -17.28 -13.59 -18.61
C GLY A 14 -17.22 -15.07 -19.00
N ILE A 15 -17.07 -15.98 -18.04
CA ILE A 15 -17.00 -17.44 -18.32
C ILE A 15 -18.36 -18.04 -18.65
N SER A 16 -19.44 -17.53 -18.07
CA SER A 16 -20.81 -17.96 -18.41
C SER A 16 -21.12 -17.76 -19.90
N LEU A 17 -20.55 -16.74 -20.55
CA LEU A 17 -20.73 -16.48 -21.98
C LEU A 17 -19.84 -17.37 -22.86
N ARG A 18 -18.68 -17.82 -22.35
CA ARG A 18 -17.72 -18.70 -23.07
C ARG A 18 -18.04 -20.19 -22.94
N ALA A 19 -18.87 -20.57 -21.97
CA ALA A 19 -19.44 -21.90 -21.77
C ALA A 19 -20.10 -22.50 -23.03
N TYR A 20 -20.52 -21.66 -23.98
CA TYR A 20 -21.14 -22.08 -25.22
C TYR A 20 -20.17 -22.84 -26.17
N ALA A 21 -18.86 -22.81 -25.91
CA ALA A 21 -17.81 -23.38 -26.77
C ALA A 21 -17.43 -24.84 -26.44
N GLN A 22 -18.34 -25.66 -25.90
CA GLN A 22 -18.12 -27.11 -25.63
C GLN A 22 -17.03 -27.44 -24.59
N ARG A 23 -16.55 -26.46 -23.83
CA ARG A 23 -15.63 -26.67 -22.68
C ARG A 23 -16.36 -26.46 -21.36
N ASP A 24 -16.00 -27.27 -20.37
CA ASP A 24 -16.56 -27.17 -19.01
C ASP A 24 -16.18 -25.80 -18.40
N PRO A 25 -17.18 -24.93 -18.12
CA PRO A 25 -16.96 -23.59 -17.58
C PRO A 25 -16.21 -23.60 -16.24
N LEU A 26 -16.42 -24.64 -15.42
CA LEU A 26 -15.77 -24.77 -14.11
C LEU A 26 -14.28 -25.05 -14.26
N VAL A 27 -13.90 -25.84 -15.28
CA VAL A 27 -12.50 -26.18 -15.55
C VAL A 27 -11.73 -24.95 -16.04
N GLU A 28 -12.30 -24.20 -16.99
CA GLU A 28 -11.67 -22.96 -17.45
C GLU A 28 -11.62 -21.90 -16.35
N TYR A 29 -12.68 -21.78 -15.53
CA TYR A 29 -12.66 -20.86 -14.38
C TYR A 29 -11.54 -21.20 -13.42
N LYS A 30 -11.40 -22.47 -13.05
CA LYS A 30 -10.34 -22.91 -12.13
C LYS A 30 -8.96 -22.65 -12.71
N ARG A 31 -8.78 -22.85 -14.01
CA ARG A 31 -7.51 -22.62 -14.70
C ARG A 31 -7.16 -21.13 -14.77
N GLU A 32 -8.05 -20.30 -15.31
CA GLU A 32 -7.84 -18.86 -15.47
C GLU A 32 -7.70 -18.16 -14.10
N SER A 33 -8.50 -18.54 -13.10
CA SER A 33 -8.38 -17.99 -11.74
C SER A 33 -7.04 -18.34 -11.09
N TYR A 34 -6.53 -19.55 -11.33
CA TYR A 34 -5.21 -19.95 -10.83
C TYR A 34 -4.08 -19.18 -11.53
N GLU A 35 -4.16 -18.98 -12.84
CA GLU A 35 -3.19 -18.15 -13.59
C GLU A 35 -3.15 -16.72 -13.03
N LEU A 36 -4.30 -16.08 -12.82
CA LEU A 36 -4.41 -14.75 -12.20
C LEU A 36 -3.84 -14.71 -10.77
N PHE A 37 -4.05 -15.78 -10.00
CA PHE A 37 -3.52 -15.88 -8.64
C PHE A 37 -2.00 -16.01 -8.64
N ALA A 38 -1.44 -16.82 -9.52
CA ALA A 38 0.01 -17.02 -9.66
C ALA A 38 0.70 -15.70 -10.02
N GLU A 39 0.16 -14.94 -10.97
CA GLU A 39 0.68 -13.63 -11.36
C GLU A 39 0.62 -12.61 -10.19
N MET A 40 -0.53 -12.56 -9.48
CA MET A 40 -0.65 -11.69 -8.30
C MET A 40 0.37 -12.06 -7.23
N LYS A 41 0.57 -13.35 -6.97
CA LYS A 41 1.54 -13.86 -5.98
C LYS A 41 2.96 -13.44 -6.35
N GLU A 42 3.35 -13.62 -7.61
CA GLU A 42 4.69 -13.26 -8.08
C GLU A 42 4.97 -11.77 -7.90
N ARG A 43 4.01 -10.91 -8.27
CA ARG A 43 4.12 -9.46 -8.05
C ARG A 43 4.26 -9.12 -6.56
N LEU A 44 3.46 -9.76 -5.70
CA LEU A 44 3.53 -9.54 -4.25
C LEU A 44 4.91 -9.92 -3.69
N GLU A 45 5.47 -11.05 -4.11
CA GLU A 45 6.79 -11.50 -3.67
C GLU A 45 7.88 -10.50 -4.08
N GLN A 46 7.85 -10.00 -5.32
CA GLN A 46 8.79 -8.99 -5.80
C GLN A 46 8.66 -7.67 -5.02
N GLU A 47 7.43 -7.21 -4.76
CA GLU A 47 7.19 -5.99 -3.99
C GLU A 47 7.68 -6.13 -2.55
N LEU A 48 7.40 -7.25 -1.88
CA LEU A 48 7.86 -7.50 -0.52
C LEU A 48 9.39 -7.47 -0.43
N VAL A 49 10.09 -8.13 -1.35
CA VAL A 49 11.57 -8.10 -1.38
C VAL A 49 12.07 -6.67 -1.59
N ARG A 50 11.47 -5.93 -2.53
CA ARG A 50 11.82 -4.53 -2.78
C ARG A 50 11.61 -3.67 -1.54
N TYR A 51 10.48 -3.83 -0.84
CA TYR A 51 10.19 -3.08 0.38
C TYR A 51 11.17 -3.40 1.49
N LEU A 52 11.50 -4.68 1.70
CA LEU A 52 12.47 -5.08 2.72
C LEU A 52 13.88 -4.57 2.42
N MET A 53 14.28 -4.52 1.15
CA MET A 53 15.60 -4.01 0.74
C MET A 53 15.69 -2.48 0.80
N MET A 54 14.57 -1.78 0.57
CA MET A 54 14.50 -0.31 0.64
C MET A 54 14.25 0.21 2.06
N LEU A 55 13.83 -0.67 2.98
CA LEU A 55 13.58 -0.29 4.36
C LEU A 55 14.92 -0.01 5.03
N GLU A 56 15.24 1.27 5.23
CA GLU A 56 16.35 1.69 6.07
C GLU A 56 15.86 1.78 7.53
N PRO A 57 16.25 0.84 8.41
CA PRO A 57 15.85 0.91 9.81
C PRO A 57 16.63 2.06 10.46
N MET A 58 15.92 3.11 10.86
CA MET A 58 16.54 4.18 11.66
C MET A 58 17.15 3.58 12.92
N SER A 59 18.43 3.85 13.15
CA SER A 59 19.09 3.46 14.39
C SER A 59 18.41 4.12 15.59
N ARG A 60 18.59 3.52 16.77
CA ARG A 60 18.02 4.07 18.01
C ARG A 60 18.49 5.51 18.27
N GLU A 61 19.73 5.83 17.91
CA GLU A 61 20.30 7.17 18.05
C GLU A 61 19.65 8.16 17.06
N GLU A 62 19.53 7.78 15.78
CA GLU A 62 18.87 8.61 14.77
C GLU A 62 17.39 8.91 15.10
N ARG A 63 16.69 7.95 15.71
CA ARG A 63 15.30 8.14 16.17
C ARG A 63 15.24 9.18 17.30
N LEU A 64 16.10 9.08 18.30
CA LEU A 64 16.16 10.02 19.42
C LEU A 64 16.54 11.43 18.95
N GLU A 65 17.47 11.54 18.01
CA GLU A 65 17.83 12.82 17.41
C GLU A 65 16.71 13.42 16.58
N ALA A 66 16.00 12.62 15.78
CA ALA A 66 14.86 13.07 15.00
C ALA A 66 13.73 13.60 15.90
N GLU A 67 13.43 12.91 17.01
CA GLU A 67 12.47 13.35 18.02
C GLU A 67 12.92 14.66 18.70
N ALA A 68 14.20 14.78 19.03
CA ALA A 68 14.76 16.01 19.62
C ALA A 68 14.77 17.19 18.62
N ARG A 69 14.96 16.92 17.33
CA ARG A 69 14.83 17.92 16.26
C ARG A 69 13.38 18.38 16.12
N GLN A 70 12.43 17.44 16.08
CA GLN A 70 10.99 17.75 16.02
C GLN A 70 10.51 18.56 17.23
N ARG A 71 10.97 18.21 18.43
CA ARG A 71 10.60 18.96 19.65
C ARG A 71 11.09 20.41 19.60
N ARG A 72 12.34 20.63 19.17
CA ARG A 72 12.92 21.98 19.04
C ARG A 72 12.21 22.80 17.95
N GLU A 73 11.81 22.15 16.86
CA GLU A 73 11.01 22.77 15.80
C GLU A 73 9.65 23.23 16.36
N GLN A 74 8.95 22.35 17.09
CA GLN A 74 7.66 22.68 17.72
C GLN A 74 7.80 23.81 18.75
N GLU A 75 8.85 23.79 19.56
CA GLU A 75 9.14 24.86 20.52
C GLU A 75 9.41 26.20 19.83
N ARG A 76 10.16 26.22 18.70
CA ARG A 76 10.36 27.43 17.90
C ARG A 76 9.07 27.93 17.26
N ILE A 77 8.26 27.04 16.71
CA ILE A 77 6.97 27.40 16.10
C ILE A 77 6.01 27.95 17.17
N PHE A 78 5.97 27.32 18.35
CA PHE A 78 5.16 27.78 19.48
C PHE A 78 5.64 29.13 20.02
N ALA A 79 6.95 29.31 20.19
CA ALA A 79 7.53 30.58 20.64
C ALA A 79 7.28 31.71 19.61
N ALA A 80 7.43 31.43 18.32
CA ALA A 80 7.13 32.37 17.25
C ALA A 80 5.63 32.73 17.21
N ALA A 81 4.74 31.75 17.40
CA ALA A 81 3.30 31.96 17.47
C ALA A 81 2.87 32.77 18.72
N SER A 82 3.53 32.56 19.87
CA SER A 82 3.29 33.32 21.10
C SER A 82 3.73 34.78 20.96
N ALA A 83 4.92 35.02 20.40
CA ALA A 83 5.43 36.36 20.16
C ALA A 83 4.59 37.13 19.11
N ALA A 84 4.07 36.43 18.10
CA ALA A 84 3.14 37.02 17.13
C ALA A 84 1.78 37.38 17.74
N LYS A 85 1.34 36.68 18.79
CA LYS A 85 0.09 36.98 19.50
C LYS A 85 0.23 38.18 20.44
N GLU A 86 1.38 38.34 21.11
CA GLU A 86 1.68 39.50 21.97
C GLU A 86 1.88 40.81 21.18
N GLY A 87 2.32 40.73 19.91
CA GLY A 87 2.45 41.90 19.03
C GLY A 87 1.15 42.39 18.37
N VAL A 88 0.02 41.69 18.57
CA VAL A 88 -1.30 42.05 18.01
C VAL A 88 -2.22 42.68 19.07
N ASP A 89 -1.85 42.62 20.36
CA ASP A 89 -2.62 43.18 21.49
C ASP A 89 -2.15 44.59 21.93
N VAL A 90 -1.55 45.40 21.02
CA VAL A 90 -1.25 46.84 21.22
C VAL A 90 -1.97 47.68 20.18
#